data_AF-A0A5E4FBD7-F1
#
_entry.id   AF-A0A5E4FBD7-F1
#
_cell.length_a   1.000
_cell.length_b   1.000
_cell.length_c   1.000
_cell.angle_alpha   90.00
_cell.angle_beta   90.00
_cell.angle_gamma   90.00
#
_symmetry.space_group_name_H-M   'P 1'
#
loop_
_entity.id
_entity.type
_entity.pdbx_description
1 polymer ?
#
loop_
_entity_poly.entity_id
_entity_poly.type
_entity_poly.pdbx_seq_one_letter_code
_entity_poly.pdbx_strand_id
1 'polypeptide(L)'
;MSSLAAILALFVILSPFATSSTAAAGNDDSRSAYDIIQDFDFPMGLLPKGVTGYELDRSNGQFRAYLNGSCSFALEGSYQLKYKSTISGSISKNKLSGLTGVSVKVLFLWLNIVEVTRSGDNLEFSVGIASAAFPIDNFYECPQCGCGLDCVNGQVFDMDSLEMIELGADEQVVSNSTLLECVRVQIRFRVLGYRHRVCES
;
A
#
# COMPACT_ATOMS: atom_id res chain seq x y z
N MET A 1 -21.98 -8.98 71.79
CA MET A 1 -23.31 -9.61 71.79
C MET A 1 -24.34 -8.47 71.80
N SER A 2 -25.12 -8.20 70.76
CA SER A 2 -25.03 -8.61 69.33
C SER A 2 -23.81 -7.95 68.65
N SER A 3 -23.75 -7.26 67.49
CA SER A 3 -24.67 -6.89 66.39
C SER A 3 -23.79 -6.48 65.17
N LEU A 4 -24.13 -6.56 63.87
CA LEU A 4 -25.37 -6.77 63.09
C LEU A 4 -26.36 -5.59 63.03
N ALA A 5 -26.78 -5.05 61.87
CA ALA A 5 -26.29 -5.20 60.48
C ALA A 5 -26.87 -4.08 59.57
N ALA A 6 -26.49 -4.07 58.30
CA ALA A 6 -27.27 -3.54 57.15
C ALA A 6 -27.62 -2.03 57.09
N ILE A 7 -26.63 -1.17 56.77
CA ILE A 7 -26.85 0.02 55.92
C ILE A 7 -25.73 0.09 54.85
N LEU A 8 -25.77 -0.84 53.88
CA LEU A 8 -24.81 -0.92 52.75
C LEU A 8 -25.54 -1.33 51.46
N ALA A 9 -26.52 -0.53 51.03
CA ALA A 9 -27.39 -0.87 49.90
C ALA A 9 -28.00 0.34 49.16
N LEU A 10 -27.21 1.36 48.80
CA LEU A 10 -27.71 2.49 47.98
C LEU A 10 -26.64 3.17 47.10
N PHE A 11 -25.81 2.42 46.38
CA PHE A 11 -24.73 3.01 45.55
C PHE A 11 -24.41 2.31 44.22
N VAL A 12 -25.38 1.59 43.60
CA VAL A 12 -25.20 0.95 42.27
C VAL A 12 -26.44 1.08 41.38
N ILE A 13 -26.89 2.31 41.09
CA ILE A 13 -27.90 2.57 40.04
C ILE A 13 -27.51 3.79 39.19
N LEU A 14 -26.39 3.68 38.48
CA LEU A 14 -25.99 4.58 37.40
C LEU A 14 -25.11 3.80 36.41
N SER A 15 -25.71 2.75 35.83
CA SER A 15 -25.16 2.10 34.64
C SER A 15 -25.58 2.92 33.42
N PRO A 16 -24.70 3.69 32.77
CA PRO A 16 -25.03 4.26 31.47
C PRO A 16 -25.31 3.10 30.49
N PHE A 17 -26.22 3.32 29.55
CA PHE A 17 -26.53 2.31 28.54
C PHE A 17 -25.26 2.00 27.74
N ALA A 18 -24.95 0.72 27.56
CA ALA A 18 -23.99 0.30 26.57
C ALA A 18 -24.60 0.58 25.19
N THR A 19 -24.28 1.74 24.61
CA THR A 19 -24.71 2.10 23.27
C THR A 19 -24.09 1.11 22.29
N SER A 20 -24.85 0.09 21.90
CA SER A 20 -24.46 -0.85 20.87
C SER A 20 -24.32 -0.10 19.56
N SER A 21 -23.09 0.27 19.21
CA SER A 21 -22.76 0.83 17.90
C SER A 21 -23.14 -0.19 16.83
N THR A 22 -24.32 -0.02 16.24
CA THR A 22 -24.68 -0.69 15.00
C THR A 22 -23.74 -0.17 13.94
N ALA A 23 -22.64 -0.89 13.72
CA ALA A 23 -21.78 -0.68 12.57
C ALA A 23 -22.69 -0.77 11.33
N ALA A 24 -22.85 0.36 10.63
CA ALA A 24 -23.60 0.38 9.40
C ALA A 24 -22.81 -0.45 8.39
N ALA A 25 -23.27 -1.68 8.15
CA ALA A 25 -22.81 -2.48 7.03
C ALA A 25 -23.18 -1.69 5.76
N GLY A 26 -22.21 -0.93 5.25
CA GLY A 26 -22.32 -0.33 3.93
C GLY A 26 -22.56 -1.45 2.92
N ASN A 27 -23.47 -1.24 1.97
CA ASN A 27 -23.86 -2.24 0.99
C ASN A 27 -22.77 -2.39 -0.09
N ASP A 28 -21.60 -2.82 0.35
CA ASP A 28 -20.33 -2.87 -0.36
C ASP A 28 -20.13 -4.17 -1.16
N ASP A 29 -21.05 -5.14 -1.04
CA ASP A 29 -20.98 -6.50 -1.61
C ASP A 29 -20.82 -6.55 -3.15
N SER A 30 -20.87 -5.40 -3.84
CA SER A 30 -20.64 -5.27 -5.28
C SER A 30 -19.53 -4.27 -5.66
N ARG A 31 -18.72 -3.77 -4.71
CA ARG A 31 -17.57 -2.90 -4.97
C ARG A 31 -16.27 -3.67 -4.86
N SER A 32 -15.28 -3.31 -5.67
CA SER A 32 -13.93 -3.84 -5.60
C SER A 32 -13.04 -2.97 -4.70
N ALA A 33 -11.86 -3.50 -4.34
CA ALA A 33 -10.83 -2.70 -3.68
C ALA A 33 -10.38 -1.48 -4.51
N TYR A 34 -10.45 -1.59 -5.84
CA TYR A 34 -10.09 -0.52 -6.78
C TYR A 34 -11.07 0.67 -6.70
N ASP A 35 -12.37 0.39 -6.61
CA ASP A 35 -13.42 1.41 -6.44
C ASP A 35 -13.28 2.13 -5.09
N ILE A 36 -12.85 1.41 -4.05
CA ILE A 36 -12.74 1.93 -2.69
C ILE A 36 -11.56 2.88 -2.55
N ILE A 37 -10.40 2.60 -3.15
CA ILE A 37 -9.28 3.55 -3.12
C ILE A 37 -9.57 4.82 -3.95
N GLN A 38 -10.42 4.72 -4.98
CA GLN A 38 -10.88 5.87 -5.77
C GLN A 38 -11.77 6.84 -4.96
N ASP A 39 -12.60 6.35 -4.04
CA ASP A 39 -13.36 7.20 -3.11
C ASP A 39 -12.45 8.09 -2.22
N PHE A 40 -11.18 7.73 -2.06
CA PHE A 40 -10.16 8.47 -1.29
C PHE A 40 -9.17 9.26 -2.17
N ASP A 41 -9.54 9.55 -3.42
CA ASP A 41 -8.76 10.25 -4.46
C ASP A 41 -7.53 9.47 -5.02
N PHE A 42 -7.39 8.17 -4.79
CA PHE A 42 -6.29 7.37 -5.36
C PHE A 42 -6.65 6.71 -6.70
N PRO A 43 -5.72 6.62 -7.66
CA PRO A 43 -5.94 5.91 -8.92
C PRO A 43 -5.89 4.39 -8.72
N MET A 44 -6.63 3.64 -9.54
CA MET A 44 -6.82 2.20 -9.34
C MET A 44 -5.52 1.37 -9.40
N GLY A 45 -4.56 1.76 -10.25
CA GLY A 45 -3.27 1.08 -10.41
C GLY A 45 -2.26 1.29 -9.28
N LEU A 46 -2.66 1.91 -8.17
CA LEU A 46 -1.95 1.81 -6.91
C LEU A 46 -1.95 0.37 -6.35
N LEU A 47 -2.91 -0.46 -6.77
CA LEU A 47 -2.98 -1.90 -6.49
C LEU A 47 -2.71 -2.71 -7.76
N PRO A 48 -2.05 -3.89 -7.67
CA PRO A 48 -1.92 -4.80 -8.81
C PRO A 48 -3.26 -5.47 -9.17
N LYS A 49 -3.37 -6.06 -10.36
CA LYS A 49 -4.55 -6.87 -10.77
C LYS A 49 -4.69 -8.15 -9.94
N GLY A 50 -5.93 -8.63 -9.78
CA GLY A 50 -6.23 -9.85 -9.01
C GLY A 50 -6.38 -9.66 -7.51
N VAL A 51 -6.75 -8.46 -7.05
CA VAL A 51 -7.16 -8.22 -5.65
C VAL A 51 -8.53 -8.85 -5.43
N THR A 52 -8.59 -9.90 -4.62
CA THR A 52 -9.78 -10.75 -4.44
C THR A 52 -10.74 -10.26 -3.36
N GLY A 53 -10.38 -9.23 -2.61
CA GLY A 53 -11.24 -8.63 -1.60
C GLY A 53 -10.53 -7.53 -0.79
N TYR A 54 -11.28 -6.89 0.09
CA TYR A 54 -10.79 -5.84 0.98
C TYR A 54 -11.58 -5.80 2.29
N GLU A 55 -11.07 -5.05 3.26
CA GLU A 55 -11.81 -4.58 4.43
C GLU A 55 -11.63 -3.06 4.56
N LEU A 56 -12.66 -2.35 4.99
CA LEU A 56 -12.59 -0.91 5.30
C LEU A 56 -13.42 -0.58 6.54
N ASP A 57 -12.75 -0.26 7.65
CA ASP A 57 -13.38 0.38 8.79
C ASP A 57 -13.52 1.89 8.51
N ARG A 58 -14.73 2.31 8.11
CA ARG A 58 -15.06 3.71 7.82
C ARG A 58 -14.98 4.64 9.04
N SER A 59 -14.85 4.14 10.27
CA SER A 59 -14.77 4.96 11.49
C SER A 59 -13.36 5.48 11.79
N ASN A 60 -12.32 4.74 11.35
CA ASN A 60 -10.90 5.06 11.61
C ASN A 60 -10.00 4.91 10.37
N GLY A 61 -10.58 4.58 9.22
CA GLY A 61 -9.89 4.42 7.95
C GLY A 61 -9.06 3.14 7.84
N GLN A 62 -9.11 2.19 8.78
CA GLN A 62 -8.31 0.96 8.67
C GLN A 62 -8.73 0.18 7.42
N PHE A 63 -7.77 -0.01 6.52
CA PHE A 63 -7.95 -0.62 5.20
C PHE A 63 -7.07 -1.86 5.06
N ARG A 64 -7.62 -2.91 4.45
CA ARG A 64 -6.90 -4.11 4.03
C ARG A 64 -7.27 -4.44 2.59
N ALA A 65 -6.32 -4.93 1.79
CA ALA A 65 -6.58 -5.52 0.48
C ALA A 65 -5.90 -6.89 0.38
N TYR A 66 -6.58 -7.83 -0.27
CA TYR A 66 -6.22 -9.24 -0.28
C TYR A 66 -5.84 -9.73 -1.69
N LEU A 67 -4.76 -10.51 -1.77
CA LEU A 67 -4.25 -11.14 -2.98
C LEU A 67 -4.08 -12.65 -2.73
N ASN A 68 -4.33 -13.49 -3.75
CA ASN A 68 -4.17 -14.94 -3.66
C ASN A 68 -2.72 -15.43 -3.45
N GLY A 69 -1.75 -14.52 -3.36
CA GLY A 69 -0.33 -14.79 -3.09
C GLY A 69 0.46 -13.49 -2.99
N SER A 70 1.79 -13.59 -2.86
CA SER A 70 2.65 -12.41 -3.03
C SER A 70 2.80 -12.06 -4.51
N CYS A 71 2.58 -10.80 -4.88
CA CYS A 71 2.71 -10.30 -6.24
C CYS A 71 4.02 -9.51 -6.37
N SER A 72 4.90 -9.85 -7.31
CA SER A 72 6.14 -9.09 -7.57
C SER A 72 6.26 -8.78 -9.06
N PHE A 73 6.83 -7.65 -9.42
CA PHE A 73 7.09 -7.24 -10.81
C PHE A 73 8.21 -6.18 -10.88
N ALA A 74 8.83 -6.05 -12.05
CA ALA A 74 9.78 -4.97 -12.33
C ALA A 74 9.05 -3.71 -12.85
N LEU A 75 9.70 -2.56 -12.66
CA LEU A 75 9.41 -1.31 -13.37
C LEU A 75 10.64 -0.90 -14.19
N GLU A 76 10.47 0.12 -15.04
CA GLU A 76 11.59 0.85 -15.63
C GLU A 76 12.62 1.27 -14.57
N GLY A 77 13.90 1.32 -14.95
CA GLY A 77 14.97 1.81 -14.06
C GLY A 77 15.44 0.82 -12.99
N SER A 78 15.23 -0.50 -13.18
CA SER A 78 15.66 -1.61 -12.30
C SER A 78 14.95 -1.74 -10.94
N TYR A 79 13.97 -0.88 -10.64
CA TYR A 79 13.13 -1.03 -9.45
C TYR A 79 12.28 -2.29 -9.52
N GLN A 80 12.21 -3.03 -8.42
CA GLN A 80 11.33 -4.20 -8.28
C GLN A 80 10.31 -3.90 -7.17
N LEU A 81 9.02 -4.01 -7.47
CA LEU A 81 7.97 -3.93 -6.45
C LEU A 81 7.59 -5.33 -5.98
N LYS A 82 7.24 -5.43 -4.70
CA LYS A 82 6.73 -6.64 -4.06
C LYS A 82 5.58 -6.31 -3.12
N TYR A 83 4.43 -6.88 -3.43
CA TYR A 83 3.22 -6.90 -2.60
C TYR A 83 3.12 -8.26 -1.90
N LYS A 84 2.71 -8.27 -0.63
CA LYS A 84 2.33 -9.48 0.11
C LYS A 84 0.87 -9.85 -0.18
N SER A 85 0.46 -11.05 0.20
CA SER A 85 -0.95 -11.52 0.11
C SER A 85 -1.95 -10.67 0.91
N THR A 86 -1.46 -9.87 1.85
CA THR A 86 -2.23 -8.84 2.53
C THR A 86 -1.46 -7.52 2.49
N ILE A 87 -2.14 -6.49 2.00
CA ILE A 87 -1.75 -5.09 2.06
C ILE A 87 -2.61 -4.46 3.16
N SER A 88 -2.04 -3.67 4.07
CA SER A 88 -2.87 -2.98 5.08
C SER A 88 -2.29 -1.65 5.58
N GLY A 89 -3.16 -0.74 6.00
CA GLY A 89 -2.80 0.58 6.55
C GLY A 89 -4.04 1.34 7.04
N SER A 90 -3.93 2.66 7.18
CA SER A 90 -5.07 3.58 7.37
C SER A 90 -5.19 4.49 6.15
N ILE A 91 -6.33 4.42 5.46
CA ILE A 91 -6.69 5.23 4.30
C ILE A 91 -7.54 6.42 4.70
N SER A 92 -7.25 7.55 4.07
CA SER A 92 -7.94 8.82 4.20
C SER A 92 -7.83 9.59 2.89
N LYS A 93 -8.60 10.66 2.71
CA LYS A 93 -8.65 11.40 1.45
C LYS A 93 -7.27 11.98 1.10
N ASN A 94 -6.72 11.59 -0.05
CA ASN A 94 -5.35 11.85 -0.51
C ASN A 94 -4.20 11.24 0.33
N LYS A 95 -4.45 10.37 1.33
CA LYS A 95 -3.38 9.79 2.16
C LYS A 95 -3.65 8.38 2.66
N LEU A 96 -2.75 7.45 2.31
CA LEU A 96 -2.68 6.07 2.78
C LEU A 96 -1.42 5.92 3.65
N SER A 97 -1.59 5.65 4.94
CA SER A 97 -0.53 5.75 5.96
C SER A 97 -0.40 4.49 6.82
N GLY A 98 0.75 4.29 7.45
CA GLY A 98 1.05 3.06 8.18
C GLY A 98 1.03 1.83 7.27
N LEU A 99 1.38 2.01 6.00
CA LEU A 99 1.27 1.00 4.95
C LEU A 99 2.21 -0.18 5.23
N THR A 100 1.68 -1.38 5.05
CA THR A 100 2.35 -2.65 5.26
C THR A 100 2.00 -3.59 4.11
N GLY A 101 2.94 -4.48 3.80
CA GLY A 101 2.77 -5.43 2.71
C GLY A 101 3.18 -4.91 1.33
N VAL A 102 3.67 -3.67 1.21
CA VAL A 102 4.26 -3.14 -0.03
C VAL A 102 5.74 -2.80 0.21
N SER A 103 6.61 -3.30 -0.66
CA SER A 103 8.06 -3.08 -0.60
C SER A 103 8.63 -2.80 -1.98
N VAL A 104 9.68 -1.98 -2.05
CA VAL A 104 10.46 -1.70 -3.27
C VAL A 104 11.92 -2.09 -3.07
N LYS A 105 12.53 -2.69 -4.08
CA LYS A 105 13.97 -2.98 -4.11
C LYS A 105 14.73 -1.77 -4.67
N VAL A 106 15.73 -1.30 -3.94
CA VAL A 106 16.67 -0.27 -4.37
C VAL A 106 18.08 -0.82 -4.18
N LEU A 107 18.85 -0.89 -5.28
CA LEU A 107 20.12 -1.62 -5.33
C LEU A 107 19.95 -3.06 -4.81
N PHE A 108 20.47 -3.35 -3.61
CA PHE A 108 20.43 -4.67 -2.98
C PHE A 108 19.44 -4.76 -1.80
N LEU A 109 18.80 -3.65 -1.41
CA LEU A 109 17.95 -3.56 -0.22
C LEU A 109 16.46 -3.52 -0.58
N TRP A 110 15.65 -4.25 0.19
CA TRP A 110 14.19 -4.14 0.17
C TRP A 110 13.74 -3.13 1.23
N LEU A 111 13.10 -2.05 0.79
CA LEU A 111 12.56 -0.99 1.64
C LEU A 111 11.03 -1.09 1.66
N ASN A 112 10.40 -0.94 2.83
CA ASN A 112 8.94 -0.93 2.93
C ASN A 112 8.41 0.46 2.57
N ILE A 113 7.38 0.52 1.74
CA ILE A 113 6.62 1.75 1.52
C ILE A 113 5.61 1.86 2.67
N VAL A 114 5.74 2.89 3.49
CA VAL A 114 4.96 3.09 4.73
C VAL A 114 3.92 4.19 4.63
N GLU A 115 4.00 5.03 3.59
CA GLU A 115 3.00 6.03 3.29
C GLU A 115 2.95 6.33 1.77
N VAL A 116 1.74 6.59 1.27
CA VAL A 116 1.50 7.15 -0.06
C VAL A 116 0.55 8.34 0.10
N THR A 117 0.97 9.52 -0.36
CA THR A 117 0.19 10.77 -0.25
C THR A 117 0.04 11.39 -1.63
N ARG A 118 -1.17 11.84 -1.99
CA ARG A 118 -1.47 12.54 -3.24
C ARG A 118 -1.34 14.06 -3.04
N SER A 119 -0.66 14.72 -3.97
CA SER A 119 -0.52 16.18 -4.02
C SER A 119 -0.77 16.67 -5.44
N GLY A 120 -1.99 17.15 -5.70
CA GLY A 120 -2.47 17.50 -7.04
C GLY A 120 -2.40 16.28 -7.98
N ASP A 121 -1.58 16.40 -9.02
CA ASP A 121 -1.40 15.38 -10.06
C ASP A 121 -0.17 14.48 -9.81
N ASN A 122 0.36 14.45 -8.59
CA ASN A 122 1.46 13.58 -8.19
C ASN A 122 1.06 12.67 -7.01
N LEU A 123 1.59 11.44 -7.02
CA LEU A 123 1.64 10.56 -5.86
C LEU A 123 3.06 10.54 -5.29
N GLU A 124 3.20 10.85 -4.00
CA GLU A 124 4.44 10.76 -3.24
C GLU A 124 4.46 9.46 -2.42
N PHE A 125 5.45 8.61 -2.68
CA PHE A 125 5.67 7.33 -2.00
C PHE A 125 6.82 7.48 -1.01
N SER A 126 6.59 7.13 0.26
CA SER A 126 7.57 7.29 1.34
C SER A 126 7.99 5.96 1.95
N VAL A 127 9.30 5.82 2.15
CA VAL A 127 9.94 4.75 2.96
C VAL A 127 10.26 5.23 4.38
N GLY A 128 9.55 6.27 4.85
CA GLY A 128 9.63 6.85 6.19
C GLY A 128 10.75 7.88 6.35
N ILE A 129 11.96 7.56 5.90
CA ILE A 129 13.13 8.44 5.98
C ILE A 129 13.30 9.40 4.79
N ALA A 130 12.64 9.08 3.67
CA ALA A 130 12.74 9.76 2.39
C ALA A 130 11.58 9.31 1.48
N SER A 131 11.33 10.06 0.42
CA SER A 131 10.21 9.84 -0.50
C SER A 131 10.59 10.12 -1.96
N ALA A 132 9.76 9.63 -2.88
CA ALA A 132 9.83 9.93 -4.31
C ALA A 132 8.43 10.26 -4.84
N ALA A 133 8.32 11.26 -5.71
CA ALA A 133 7.07 11.70 -6.31
C ALA A 133 6.99 11.32 -7.79
N PHE A 134 5.83 10.83 -8.21
CA PHE A 134 5.56 10.38 -9.58
C PHE A 134 4.22 10.95 -10.07
N PRO A 135 4.05 11.27 -11.37
CA PRO A 135 2.79 11.74 -11.91
C PRO A 135 1.70 10.67 -11.78
N ILE A 136 0.47 11.08 -11.47
CA ILE A 136 -0.68 10.20 -11.25
C ILE A 136 -1.02 9.34 -12.48
N ASP A 137 -0.71 9.86 -13.68
CA ASP A 137 -0.96 9.20 -14.97
C ASP A 137 -0.29 7.82 -15.09
N ASN A 138 0.82 7.59 -14.37
CA ASN A 138 1.53 6.31 -14.32
C ASN A 138 0.73 5.19 -13.63
N PHE A 139 -0.39 5.52 -12.97
CA PHE A 139 -1.13 4.62 -12.08
C PHE A 139 -2.60 4.42 -12.48
N TYR A 140 -3.01 4.84 -13.69
CA TYR A 140 -4.37 4.53 -14.18
C TYR A 140 -4.54 3.08 -14.65
N GLU A 141 -3.47 2.39 -15.03
CA GLU A 141 -3.47 0.95 -15.31
C GLU A 141 -2.83 0.16 -14.16
N CYS A 142 -3.52 -0.88 -13.69
CA CYS A 142 -2.97 -1.75 -12.64
C CYS A 142 -1.91 -2.70 -13.21
N PRO A 143 -0.72 -2.79 -12.59
CA PRO A 143 0.30 -3.75 -12.97
C PRO A 143 -0.15 -5.18 -12.67
N GLN A 144 0.36 -6.15 -13.42
CA GLN A 144 0.15 -7.58 -13.18
C GLN A 144 1.41 -8.21 -12.58
N CYS A 145 1.22 -9.28 -11.81
CA CYS A 145 2.33 -10.02 -11.23
C CYS A 145 3.20 -10.65 -12.33
N GLY A 146 4.52 -10.70 -12.12
CA GLY A 146 5.50 -11.05 -13.13
C GLY A 146 5.82 -9.89 -14.07
N CYS A 147 4.92 -9.61 -15.02
CA CYS A 147 5.20 -8.75 -16.18
C CYS A 147 4.95 -7.24 -16.00
N GLY A 148 4.42 -6.78 -14.86
CA GLY A 148 4.25 -5.34 -14.58
C GLY A 148 3.18 -4.69 -15.47
N LEU A 149 3.53 -3.64 -16.20
CA LEU A 149 2.61 -2.93 -17.11
C LEU A 149 2.66 -3.47 -18.55
N ASP A 150 3.82 -3.97 -18.98
CA ASP A 150 4.09 -4.41 -20.37
C ASP A 150 3.64 -5.85 -20.66
N CYS A 151 2.53 -6.28 -20.04
CA CYS A 151 1.97 -7.63 -20.15
C CYS A 151 1.31 -7.89 -21.51
N VAL A 152 2.13 -8.00 -22.56
CA VAL A 152 1.74 -8.40 -23.92
C VAL A 152 2.37 -9.76 -24.22
N ASN A 153 1.57 -10.72 -24.68
CA ASN A 153 1.95 -12.11 -24.99
C ASN A 153 2.37 -13.02 -23.81
N GLY A 154 2.03 -12.65 -22.57
CA GLY A 154 1.93 -13.61 -21.45
C GLY A 154 3.23 -14.25 -20.96
N GLN A 155 4.39 -13.72 -21.32
CA GLN A 155 5.67 -14.19 -20.78
C GLN A 155 5.86 -13.68 -19.35
N VAL A 156 5.53 -14.54 -18.38
CA VAL A 156 5.97 -14.38 -17.00
C VAL A 156 7.48 -14.63 -16.96
N PHE A 157 8.25 -13.56 -16.78
CA PHE A 157 9.69 -13.67 -16.55
C PHE A 157 9.92 -14.01 -15.07
N ASP A 158 9.99 -15.31 -14.76
CA ASP A 158 10.42 -15.81 -13.45
C ASP A 158 11.89 -15.41 -13.21
N MET A 159 12.07 -14.29 -12.52
CA MET A 159 13.36 -13.63 -12.34
C MET A 159 14.14 -14.17 -11.12
N ASP A 160 14.08 -15.49 -10.91
CA ASP A 160 14.86 -16.23 -9.90
C ASP A 160 16.02 -17.00 -10.55
N SER A 161 16.45 -16.58 -11.75
CA SER A 161 17.46 -17.28 -12.58
C SER A 161 18.27 -16.38 -13.51
N LEU A 162 18.32 -15.06 -13.28
CA LEU A 162 19.27 -14.18 -14.00
C LEU A 162 20.54 -13.96 -13.17
N GLU A 163 21.61 -14.56 -13.67
CA GLU A 163 22.97 -14.56 -13.13
C GLU A 163 23.55 -13.13 -13.05
N MET A 164 24.49 -12.90 -12.13
CA MET A 164 25.06 -11.56 -11.93
C MET A 164 26.03 -11.19 -13.05
N ILE A 165 25.55 -10.44 -14.04
CA ILE A 165 26.41 -9.58 -14.86
C ILE A 165 26.77 -8.36 -14.01
N GLU A 166 28.04 -8.25 -13.61
CA GLU A 166 28.57 -7.07 -12.95
C GLU A 166 28.53 -5.87 -13.91
N LEU A 167 27.52 -5.01 -13.76
CA LEU A 167 27.56 -3.64 -14.28
C LEU A 167 28.16 -2.77 -13.17
N GLY A 168 29.43 -2.41 -13.35
CA GLY A 168 30.25 -1.79 -12.32
C GLY A 168 29.61 -0.53 -11.74
N ALA A 169 29.65 -0.42 -10.41
CA ALA A 169 29.43 0.85 -9.75
C ALA A 169 30.56 1.82 -10.13
N ASP A 170 30.22 3.07 -10.46
CA ASP A 170 31.21 4.15 -10.46
C ASP A 170 31.72 4.31 -9.02
N GLU A 171 33.01 4.06 -8.78
CA GLU A 171 33.57 3.91 -7.44
C GLU A 171 33.77 5.28 -6.78
N GLN A 172 32.68 5.93 -6.37
CA GLN A 172 32.71 7.13 -5.53
C GLN A 172 31.71 7.05 -4.37
N VAL A 173 32.28 7.01 -3.16
CA VAL A 173 31.61 7.28 -1.86
C VAL A 173 30.58 6.23 -1.41
N VAL A 174 31.03 4.98 -1.29
CA VAL A 174 30.62 4.19 -0.10
C VAL A 174 31.37 4.78 1.10
N SER A 175 30.76 5.75 1.79
CA SER A 175 31.35 6.35 3.00
C SER A 175 30.31 6.54 4.10
N ASN A 176 30.40 5.67 5.11
CA ASN A 176 29.81 5.85 6.44
C ASN A 176 28.28 6.06 6.56
N SER A 177 27.53 5.03 6.15
CA SER A 177 26.39 4.53 6.94
C SER A 177 25.26 5.53 7.29
N THR A 178 24.65 6.18 6.28
CA THR A 178 23.25 6.65 6.45
C THR A 178 22.30 6.06 5.40
N LEU A 179 21.17 5.53 5.89
CA LEU A 179 20.10 4.97 5.06
C LEU A 179 19.44 6.05 4.16
N LEU A 180 19.62 7.34 4.50
CA LEU A 180 19.20 8.50 3.73
C LEU A 180 19.86 8.58 2.35
N GLU A 181 21.13 8.20 2.23
CA GLU A 181 21.92 8.45 1.02
C GLU A 181 21.56 7.48 -0.11
N CYS A 182 21.18 6.23 0.21
CA CYS A 182 20.66 5.27 -0.76
C CYS A 182 19.36 5.72 -1.45
N VAL A 183 18.56 6.59 -0.81
CA VAL A 183 17.30 7.10 -1.39
C VAL A 183 17.52 8.42 -2.16
N ARG A 184 18.74 8.96 -2.16
CA ARG A 184 19.06 10.28 -2.76
C ARG A 184 19.32 10.22 -4.29
N VAL A 185 19.13 9.06 -4.91
CA VAL A 185 19.32 8.83 -6.35
C VAL A 185 18.24 9.58 -7.14
N GLN A 186 18.65 10.59 -7.91
CA GLN A 186 17.75 11.44 -8.70
C GLN A 186 17.05 10.65 -9.83
N ILE A 187 15.74 10.44 -9.69
CA ILE A 187 14.91 9.82 -10.72
C ILE A 187 14.55 10.84 -11.80
N ARG A 188 14.79 10.49 -13.08
CA ARG A 188 14.17 11.15 -14.25
C ARG A 188 13.44 10.11 -15.10
N PHE A 189 12.11 10.12 -15.07
CA PHE A 189 11.28 9.36 -16.00
C PHE A 189 11.07 10.11 -17.33
N ARG A 190 10.81 9.37 -18.40
CA ARG A 190 10.41 9.90 -19.71
C ARG A 190 9.32 9.03 -20.33
N VAL A 191 8.11 9.18 -19.81
CA VAL A 191 6.93 8.39 -20.20
C VAL A 191 6.54 8.69 -21.65
N LEU A 192 6.20 7.64 -22.41
CA LEU A 192 5.46 7.72 -23.67
C LEU A 192 4.00 7.36 -23.39
N GLY A 193 3.06 8.20 -23.85
CA GLY A 193 1.66 8.14 -23.42
C GLY A 193 0.91 6.86 -23.81
N TYR A 194 -0.01 6.42 -22.95
CA TYR A 194 -0.76 5.18 -23.09
C TYR A 194 -2.29 5.38 -23.09
N ARG A 195 -3.04 4.28 -23.21
CA ARG A 195 -4.46 4.22 -23.58
C ARG A 195 -5.26 3.35 -22.61
N HIS A 196 -6.12 3.99 -21.82
CA HIS A 196 -7.03 3.40 -20.81
C HIS A 196 -7.34 1.90 -20.98
N ARG A 197 -6.97 1.11 -19.96
CA ARG A 197 -7.53 -0.23 -19.68
C ARG A 197 -7.98 -0.29 -18.21
N VAL A 198 -9.13 -0.91 -17.98
CA VAL A 198 -9.71 -1.10 -16.64
C VAL A 198 -8.98 -2.24 -15.91
N CYS A 199 -9.05 -2.24 -14.59
CA CYS A 199 -8.60 -3.36 -13.76
C CYS A 199 -9.80 -4.17 -13.29
N GLU A 200 -9.72 -5.49 -13.47
CA GLU A 200 -10.69 -6.45 -12.94
C GLU A 200 -10.05 -7.26 -11.81
N SER A 201 -10.91 -7.78 -10.94
CA SER A 201 -10.61 -8.64 -9.78
C SER A 201 -10.52 -10.12 -10.17
#